data_AF-A0A3D5Q143-F1
#
_entry.id   AF-A0A3D5Q143-F1
#
_cell.length_a   1.000
_cell.length_b   1.000
_cell.length_c   1.000
_cell.angle_alpha   90.00
_cell.angle_beta   90.00
_cell.angle_gamma   90.00
#
_symmetry.space_group_name_H-M   'P 1'
#
loop_
_entity.id
_entity.type
_entity.pdbx_description
1 polymer ?
#
loop_
_entity_poly.entity_id
_entity_poly.type
_entity_poly.pdbx_seq_one_letter_code
_entity_poly.pdbx_strand_id
1 'polypeptide(L)' 'SALNEFGLHPLFVTPNKEMRLLRSHTRSAILVHRKDLRATLTSLSWEELESHAEKITRKAHEIAR' A
#
# COMPACT_ATOMS: atom_id res chain seq x y z
N SER A 1 -18.64 8.59 -2.21
CA SER A 1 -17.31 8.00 -2.52
C SER A 1 -17.12 6.82 -1.58
N ALA A 2 -16.30 5.82 -1.95
CA ALA A 2 -16.06 4.66 -1.09
C ALA A 2 -15.64 5.06 0.34
N LEU A 3 -14.80 6.10 0.48
CA LEU A 3 -14.39 6.60 1.81
C LEU A 3 -15.58 7.11 2.64
N ASN A 4 -16.51 7.86 2.05
CA ASN A 4 -17.71 8.34 2.75
C ASN A 4 -18.65 7.19 3.15
N GLU A 5 -18.73 6.14 2.34
CA GLU A 5 -19.56 4.96 2.65
C GLU A 5 -19.05 4.19 3.88
N PHE A 6 -17.74 4.30 4.19
CA PHE A 6 -17.12 3.71 5.38
C PHE A 6 -16.88 4.72 6.52
N GLY A 7 -17.39 5.96 6.41
CA GLY A 7 -17.16 7.00 7.42
C GLY A 7 -15.69 7.41 7.57
N LEU A 8 -14.89 7.22 6.52
CA LEU A 8 -13.46 7.52 6.51
C LEU A 8 -13.20 8.90 5.89
N HIS A 9 -12.35 9.69 6.55
CA HIS A 9 -11.86 10.94 6.00
C HIS A 9 -10.55 10.71 5.22
N PRO A 10 -10.44 11.18 3.96
CA PRO A 10 -9.20 11.08 3.21
C PRO A 10 -8.11 11.92 3.88
N LEU A 11 -6.98 11.28 4.21
CA LEU A 11 -5.74 11.97 4.54
C LEU A 11 -4.79 11.76 3.37
N PHE A 12 -4.35 12.85 2.72
CA PHE A 12 -3.31 12.79 1.70
C PHE A 12 -1.97 12.82 2.41
N VAL A 13 -1.20 11.75 2.23
CA VAL A 13 -0.01 11.47 3.02
C VAL A 13 1.23 11.57 2.12
N THR A 14 2.24 12.31 2.57
CA THR A 14 3.55 12.41 1.91
C THR A 14 4.44 11.23 2.35
N PRO A 15 4.99 10.44 1.41
CA PRO A 15 5.34 9.03 1.69
C PRO A 15 6.41 8.81 2.77
N ASN A 16 7.37 9.70 2.96
CA ASN A 16 8.55 9.32 3.75
C ASN A 16 8.40 9.40 5.27
N LYS A 17 7.84 10.49 5.80
CA LYS A 17 7.76 10.67 7.27
C LYS A 17 6.51 10.05 7.86
N GLU A 18 5.41 10.08 7.11
CA GLU A 18 4.09 9.71 7.61
C GLU A 18 3.79 8.21 7.39
N MET A 19 4.36 7.55 6.37
CA MET A 19 4.27 6.07 6.26
C MET A 19 4.95 5.37 7.43
N ARG A 20 6.08 5.90 7.91
CA ARG A 20 6.76 5.37 9.10
C ARG A 20 5.89 5.50 10.34
N LEU A 21 5.17 6.61 10.47
CA LEU A 21 4.22 6.85 11.56
C LEU A 21 3.01 5.92 11.47
N LEU A 22 2.45 5.71 10.27
CA LEU A 22 1.36 4.77 10.04
C LEU A 22 1.78 3.34 10.42
N ARG A 23 2.98 2.92 10.00
CA ARG A 23 3.54 1.61 10.36
C ARG A 23 3.72 1.40 11.86
N SER A 24 4.04 2.45 12.62
CA SER A 24 4.21 2.32 14.07
C SER A 24 2.88 2.26 14.84
N HIS A 25 1.77 2.68 14.23
CA HIS A 25 0.47 2.79 14.89
C HIS A 25 -0.61 1.85 14.32
N THR A 26 -0.37 1.23 13.16
CA THR A 26 -1.26 0.22 12.57
C THR A 26 -0.50 -1.05 12.27
N ARG A 27 -1.20 -2.18 12.19
CA ARG A 27 -0.61 -3.49 11.86
C ARG A 27 -0.79 -3.89 10.40
N SER A 28 -1.75 -3.26 9.71
CA SER A 28 -2.11 -3.57 8.33
C SER A 28 -2.65 -2.33 7.62
N ALA A 29 -2.80 -2.45 6.30
CA ALA A 29 -3.45 -1.48 5.45
C ALA A 29 -4.36 -2.17 4.43
N ILE A 30 -5.43 -1.48 4.05
CA ILE A 30 -6.25 -1.88 2.90
C ILE A 30 -5.70 -1.18 1.67
N LEU A 31 -5.14 -1.94 0.74
CA LEU A 31 -4.69 -1.44 -0.54
C LEU A 31 -5.85 -1.45 -1.53
N VAL A 32 -6.22 -0.27 -2.01
CA VAL A 32 -7.16 -0.10 -3.11
C VAL A 32 -6.35 0.28 -4.35
N HIS A 33 -6.34 -0.61 -5.33
CA HIS A 33 -5.66 -0.39 -6.61
C HIS A 33 -6.68 -0.39 -7.73
N ARG A 34 -6.64 0.62 -8.59
CA ARG A 34 -7.49 0.70 -9.78
C ARG A 34 -6.64 0.55 -11.02
N LYS A 35 -6.87 -0.53 -11.78
CA LYS A 35 -6.29 -0.76 -13.11
C LYS A 35 -7.41 -0.71 -14.13
N ASP A 36 -7.37 0.29 -15.01
CA ASP A 36 -8.41 0.56 -16.00
C ASP A 36 -9.81 0.68 -15.36
N LEU A 37 -10.72 -0.21 -15.74
CA LEU A 37 -12.10 -0.30 -15.24
C LEU A 37 -12.25 -1.27 -14.05
N ARG A 38 -11.16 -1.86 -13.55
CA ARG A 38 -11.20 -2.81 -12.43
C ARG A 38 -10.54 -2.22 -11.19
N ALA A 39 -11.26 -2.24 -10.08
CA ALA A 39 -10.72 -1.96 -8.77
C ALA A 39 -10.50 -3.28 -8.01
N THR A 40 -9.33 -3.44 -7.41
CA THR A 40 -8.99 -4.55 -6.53
C THR A 40 -8.75 -4.02 -5.12
N LEU A 41 -9.27 -4.72 -4.13
CA LEU A 41 -9.09 -4.42 -2.72
C LEU A 41 -8.39 -5.60 -2.06
N THR A 42 -7.26 -5.33 -1.41
CA THR A 42 -6.49 -6.35 -0.70
C THR A 42 -6.08 -5.81 0.66
N SER A 43 -6.38 -6.55 1.73
CA SER A 43 -5.84 -6.27 3.06
C SER A 43 -4.46 -6.90 3.15
N LEU A 44 -3.44 -6.11 3.50
CA LEU A 44 -2.06 -6.56 3.65
C LEU A 44 -1.47 -6.09 4.98
N SER A 45 -0.70 -6.95 5.63
CA SER A 45 0.17 -6.56 6.74
C SER A 45 1.35 -5.73 6.23
N TRP A 46 2.00 -5.00 7.14
CA TRP A 46 3.20 -4.24 6.79
C TRP A 46 4.36 -5.14 6.36
N GLU A 47 4.49 -6.31 6.99
CA GLU A 47 5.48 -7.33 6.66
C GLU A 47 5.24 -7.92 5.26
N GLU A 48 3.97 -8.18 4.91
CA GLU A 48 3.61 -8.62 3.57
C GLU A 48 3.96 -7.56 2.52
N LEU A 49 3.67 -6.28 2.78
CA LEU A 49 4.03 -5.18 1.88
C LEU A 49 5.54 -5.06 1.68
N GLU A 50 6.33 -5.23 2.74
CA GLU A 50 7.80 -5.21 2.67
C GLU A 50 8.33 -6.39 1.86
N SER A 51 7.81 -7.61 2.07
CA SER A 51 8.16 -8.78 1.27
C SER A 51 7.86 -8.59 -0.22
N HIS A 52 6.73 -7.96 -0.56
CA HIS A 52 6.39 -7.64 -1.95
C HIS A 52 7.37 -6.61 -2.55
N ALA A 53 7.70 -5.55 -1.80
CA ALA A 53 8.64 -4.54 -2.24
C ALA A 53 10.03 -5.14 -2.52
N GLU A 54 10.54 -6.00 -1.64
CA GLU A 54 11.80 -6.70 -1.86
C GLU A 54 11.78 -7.60 -3.10
N LYS A 55 10.68 -8.33 -3.33
CA LYS A 55 10.52 -9.17 -4.52
C LYS A 55 10.57 -8.33 -5.80
N ILE A 56 9.93 -7.17 -5.81
CA ILE A 56 9.96 -6.24 -6.95
C ILE A 56 11.38 -5.73 -7.19
N THR A 57 12.07 -5.28 -6.14
CA THR A 57 13.46 -4.80 -6.23
C THR A 57 14.42 -5.89 -6.73
N ARG A 58 14.31 -7.12 -6.21
CA ARG A 58 15.11 -8.27 -6.66
C ARG A 58 14.86 -8.58 -8.14
N LYS A 59 13.60 -8.62 -8.57
CA LYS A 59 13.24 -8.90 -9.96
C LYS A 59 13.71 -7.81 -10.93
N ALA A 60 13.71 -6.55 -10.50
CA ALA A 60 14.27 -5.44 -11.28
C ALA A 60 15.79 -5.58 -11.47
N HIS A 61 16.50 -6.08 -10.44
CA HIS A 61 17.93 -6.34 -10.51
C HIS A 61 18.28 -7.51 -11.44
N GLU A 62 17.43 -8.54 -11.52
CA GLU A 62 17.61 -9.69 -12.42
C GLU A 62 17.40 -9.34 -13.90
N ILE A 63 16.53 -8.37 -14.22
CA ILE A 63 16.26 -7.93 -15.60
C ILE A 63 17.36 -7.01 -16.14
N ALA A 64 18.10 -6.33 -15.25
CA ALA A 64 19.15 -5.38 -15.61
C ALA A 64 20.53 -6.03 -15.86
N ARG A 65 20.61 -7.37 -15.83
CA ARG A 65 21.84 -8.15 -15.98
C ARG A 65 21.79 -9.02 -17.23
#